data_AF-A0A963R521-F1
#
_entry.id   AF-A0A963R521-F1
#
_cell.length_a   1.000
_cell.length_b   1.000
_cell.length_c   1.000
_cell.angle_alpha   90.00
_cell.angle_beta   90.00
_cell.angle_gamma   90.00
#
_symmetry.space_group_name_H-M   'P 1'
#
loop_
_entity.id
_entity.type
_entity.pdbx_description
1 polymer ?
#
loop_
_entity_poly.entity_id
_entity_poly.type
_entity_poly.pdbx_seq_one_letter_code
_entity_poly.pdbx_strand_id
1 'polypeptide(L)'
;MMTQLQDCIWCSSPVRKASIEHILPEALGCPPGFCLTDCVCMACNNRLGHVDQALLRQFEIIAFLGGVRRKGGRPPSIDNWAPIKARYAENGPELHMNAGPQTVDAFGARLPAASPRNGIQFVSLEPRIPGVRTELKFEQEFGRGPKFSRALHKVAFGALAYFVGAEEARSHRFDPVRDFVRNGRGQFNVMMTCAQQLGGHRFNPPVYLPERTLPIVEFEIFGVAFLLDLDVEQKGLMQVRDALIAHSASNWTILPRTVSK
;
A
#
# COMPACT_ATOMS: atom_id res chain seq x y z
N MET A 1 23.58 -29.08 18.36
CA MET A 1 22.60 -29.01 17.25
C MET A 1 22.90 -27.75 16.45
N MET A 2 23.34 -27.88 15.19
CA MET A 2 23.44 -26.73 14.30
C MET A 2 22.01 -26.33 13.91
N THR A 3 21.57 -25.15 14.33
CA THR A 3 20.32 -24.57 13.83
C THR A 3 20.44 -24.41 12.33
N GLN A 4 19.61 -25.14 11.59
CA GLN A 4 19.57 -25.08 10.13
C GLN A 4 19.25 -23.64 9.74
N LEU A 5 20.15 -22.98 9.00
CA LEU A 5 19.94 -21.64 8.49
C LEU A 5 18.72 -21.69 7.56
N GLN A 6 17.66 -20.97 7.90
CA GLN A 6 16.50 -20.87 7.02
C GLN A 6 16.74 -19.81 5.95
N ASP A 7 16.19 -20.02 4.76
CA ASP A 7 16.34 -19.08 3.65
C ASP A 7 15.40 -17.88 3.78
N CYS A 8 15.81 -16.76 3.20
CA CYS A 8 15.01 -15.55 3.12
C CYS A 8 13.84 -15.76 2.17
N ILE A 9 12.60 -15.44 2.58
CA ILE A 9 11.40 -15.60 1.74
C ILE A 9 11.42 -14.73 0.46
N TRP A 10 12.33 -13.75 0.37
CA TRP A 10 12.43 -12.85 -0.78
C TRP A 10 13.56 -13.23 -1.76
N CYS A 11 14.73 -13.60 -1.24
CA CYS A 11 15.90 -13.88 -2.07
C CYS A 11 16.40 -15.31 -2.04
N SER A 12 15.75 -16.18 -1.27
CA SER A 12 16.12 -17.58 -1.10
C SER A 12 17.56 -17.79 -0.66
N SER A 13 18.19 -16.75 -0.08
CA SER A 13 19.55 -16.81 0.44
C SER A 13 19.50 -17.16 1.94
N PRO A 14 20.47 -17.94 2.45
CA PRO A 14 20.50 -18.32 3.86
C PRO A 14 20.51 -17.11 4.81
N VAL A 15 19.68 -17.14 5.84
CA VAL A 15 19.54 -16.06 6.83
C VAL A 15 20.30 -16.43 8.10
N ARG A 16 21.44 -15.77 8.33
CA ARG A 16 22.18 -15.88 9.61
C ARG A 16 21.49 -15.17 10.76
N LYS A 17 20.93 -14.00 10.47
CA LYS A 17 20.17 -13.18 11.42
C LYS A 17 19.02 -12.54 10.66
N ALA A 18 17.80 -12.90 11.04
CA ALA A 18 16.60 -12.32 10.46
C ALA A 18 16.43 -10.86 10.90
N SER A 19 15.83 -10.08 10.02
CA SER A 19 15.41 -8.71 10.27
C SER A 19 13.90 -8.71 10.45
N ILE A 20 13.40 -8.03 11.48
CA ILE A 20 11.96 -7.86 11.67
C ILE A 20 11.41 -7.06 10.50
N GLU A 21 10.53 -7.68 9.72
CA GLU A 21 9.87 -7.09 8.56
C GLU A 21 8.41 -6.84 8.90
N HIS A 22 7.97 -5.58 8.89
CA HIS A 22 6.55 -5.28 9.00
C HIS A 22 5.86 -5.55 7.65
N ILE A 23 4.76 -6.31 7.68
CA ILE A 23 4.05 -6.70 6.46
C ILE A 23 3.37 -5.49 5.83
N LEU A 24 2.69 -4.69 6.67
CA LEU A 24 2.27 -3.34 6.35
C LEU A 24 3.33 -2.34 6.89
N PRO A 25 3.67 -1.26 6.19
CA PRO A 25 4.57 -0.24 6.73
C PRO A 25 4.05 0.32 8.07
N GLU A 26 4.93 0.48 9.07
CA GLU A 26 4.57 1.08 10.36
C GLU A 26 3.90 2.46 10.20
N ALA A 27 4.35 3.26 9.23
CA ALA A 27 3.79 4.58 8.94
C ALA A 27 2.35 4.56 8.42
N LEU A 28 1.83 3.37 8.09
CA LEU A 28 0.43 3.14 7.77
C LEU A 28 -0.34 2.48 8.91
N GLY A 29 0.25 2.31 10.10
CA GLY A 29 -0.47 1.74 11.25
C GLY A 29 -0.46 0.22 11.26
N CYS A 30 0.67 -0.40 10.92
CA CYS A 30 0.85 -1.85 10.97
C CYS A 30 0.34 -2.43 12.31
N PRO A 31 -0.59 -3.41 12.29
CA PRO A 31 -1.12 -3.98 13.52
C PRO A 31 -0.02 -4.59 14.41
N PRO A 32 -0.14 -4.52 15.75
CA PRO A 32 0.83 -5.13 16.66
C PRO A 32 1.02 -6.62 16.35
N GLY A 33 2.27 -7.05 16.23
CA GLY A 33 2.62 -8.44 15.92
C GLY A 33 2.47 -8.84 14.45
N PHE A 34 1.96 -7.96 13.57
CA PHE A 34 1.81 -8.23 12.14
C PHE A 34 3.14 -8.02 11.38
N CYS A 35 4.14 -8.79 11.81
CA CYS A 35 5.51 -8.74 11.32
C CYS A 35 6.08 -10.16 11.15
N LEU A 36 7.07 -10.28 10.26
CA LEU A 36 7.85 -11.48 10.04
C LEU A 36 9.17 -11.34 10.79
N THR A 37 9.50 -12.28 11.67
CA THR A 37 10.60 -12.12 12.64
C THR A 37 11.81 -12.98 12.34
N ASP A 38 11.68 -14.03 11.54
CA ASP A 38 12.67 -15.09 11.38
C ASP A 38 13.03 -15.45 9.93
N CYS A 39 12.34 -14.85 8.94
CA CYS A 39 12.39 -15.32 7.56
C CYS A 39 12.78 -14.26 6.51
N VAL A 40 13.18 -13.06 6.93
CA VAL A 40 13.61 -11.97 6.04
C VAL A 40 15.03 -11.55 6.37
N CYS A 41 15.92 -11.54 5.37
CA CYS A 41 17.27 -11.02 5.55
C CYS A 41 17.28 -9.48 5.58
N MET A 42 18.25 -8.90 6.31
CA MET A 42 18.42 -7.45 6.40
C MET A 42 18.59 -6.77 5.04
N ALA A 43 19.28 -7.42 4.10
CA ALA A 43 19.47 -6.87 2.76
C ALA A 43 18.14 -6.71 1.99
N CYS A 44 17.23 -7.68 2.09
CA CYS A 44 15.91 -7.60 1.47
C CYS A 44 15.00 -6.59 2.16
N ASN A 45 14.96 -6.58 3.49
CA ASN A 45 14.20 -5.59 4.27
C ASN A 45 14.60 -4.15 3.87
N ASN A 46 15.90 -3.85 3.90
CA ASN A 46 16.41 -2.53 3.48
C ASN A 46 16.13 -2.24 2.00
N ARG A 47 16.36 -3.22 1.12
CA ARG A 47 16.16 -3.05 -0.33
C ARG A 47 14.71 -2.76 -0.67
N LEU A 48 13.74 -3.36 0.02
CA LEU A 48 12.31 -3.19 -0.26
C LEU A 48 11.71 -1.93 0.35
N GLY A 49 12.46 -1.14 1.12
CA GLY A 49 11.96 0.12 1.70
C GLY A 49 11.40 1.10 0.67
N HIS A 50 11.94 1.16 -0.55
CA HIS A 50 11.39 2.00 -1.62
C HIS A 50 10.05 1.51 -2.19
N VAL A 51 9.74 0.22 -2.01
CA VAL A 51 8.44 -0.36 -2.34
C VAL A 51 7.43 0.06 -1.29
N ASP A 52 7.79 0.01 0.00
CA ASP A 52 6.95 0.51 1.10
C ASP A 52 6.65 2.00 0.99
N GLN A 53 7.63 2.82 0.59
CA GLN A 53 7.41 4.25 0.34
C GLN A 53 6.38 4.48 -0.77
N ALA A 54 6.32 3.61 -1.78
CA ALA A 54 5.33 3.72 -2.84
C ALA A 54 3.90 3.44 -2.35
N LEU A 55 3.74 2.50 -1.41
CA LEU A 55 2.47 2.25 -0.72
C LEU A 55 2.10 3.43 0.17
N LEU A 56 3.04 3.88 1.02
CA LEU A 56 2.84 5.00 1.94
C LEU A 56 2.36 6.25 1.20
N ARG A 57 2.99 6.59 0.07
CA ARG A 57 2.61 7.77 -0.72
C ARG A 57 1.13 7.76 -1.10
N GLN A 58 0.54 6.62 -1.44
CA GLN A 58 -0.88 6.55 -1.83
C GLN A 58 -1.83 6.72 -0.64
N PHE A 59 -1.40 6.39 0.57
CA PHE A 59 -2.22 6.46 1.78
C PHE A 59 -1.84 7.59 2.74
N GLU A 60 -0.83 8.40 2.41
CA GLU A 60 -0.25 9.41 3.30
C GLU A 60 -1.29 10.41 3.81
N ILE A 61 -2.19 10.87 2.93
CA ILE A 61 -3.28 11.78 3.30
C ILE A 61 -4.24 11.12 4.29
N ILE A 62 -4.66 9.88 4.02
CA ILE A 62 -5.60 9.13 4.86
C ILE A 62 -4.95 8.84 6.23
N ALA A 63 -3.69 8.41 6.25
CA ALA A 63 -2.93 8.16 7.47
C ALA A 63 -2.76 9.43 8.31
N PHE A 64 -2.54 10.59 7.67
CA PHE A 64 -2.46 11.89 8.34
C PHE A 64 -3.78 12.29 9.00
N LEU A 65 -4.89 12.20 8.25
CA LEU A 65 -6.22 12.51 8.75
C LEU A 65 -6.67 11.55 9.86
N GLY A 66 -6.28 10.28 9.78
CA GLY A 66 -6.50 9.28 10.82
C GLY A 66 -5.56 9.39 12.04
N GLY A 67 -4.61 10.34 12.04
CA GLY A 67 -3.69 10.53 13.16
C GLY A 67 -2.70 9.38 13.38
N VAL A 68 -2.44 8.58 12.34
CA VAL A 68 -1.61 7.37 12.43
C VAL A 68 -0.16 7.74 12.70
N ARG A 69 0.39 7.28 13.82
CA ARG A 69 1.77 7.58 14.21
C ARG A 69 2.76 6.87 13.29
N ARG A 70 3.82 7.57 12.93
CA ARG A 70 4.95 7.02 12.17
C ARG A 70 5.91 6.28 13.09
N LYS A 71 6.90 5.63 12.48
CA LYS A 71 7.99 4.92 13.16
C LYS A 71 8.55 5.73 14.34
N GLY A 72 8.60 5.07 15.50
CA GLY A 72 9.05 5.66 16.76
C GLY A 72 8.02 6.60 17.43
N GLY A 73 6.73 6.45 17.11
CA GLY A 73 5.67 7.29 17.68
C GLY A 73 5.61 8.72 17.12
N ARG A 74 6.38 9.02 16.07
CA ARG A 74 6.43 10.36 15.47
C ARG A 74 5.06 10.76 14.92
N PRO A 75 4.65 12.03 15.04
CA PRO A 75 3.40 12.48 14.43
C PRO A 75 3.38 12.25 12.90
N PRO A 76 2.21 12.00 12.31
CA PRO A 76 2.10 11.93 10.85
C PRO A 76 2.36 13.29 10.19
N SER A 77 2.75 13.23 8.93
CA SER A 77 2.91 14.39 8.04
C SER A 77 2.55 13.99 6.61
N ILE A 78 2.28 14.99 5.78
CA ILE A 78 2.14 14.82 4.33
C ILE A 78 3.36 15.47 3.69
N ASP A 79 4.26 14.64 3.14
CA ASP A 79 5.51 15.09 2.55
C ASP A 79 5.66 14.72 1.07
N ASN A 80 4.92 13.71 0.58
CA ASN A 80 5.12 13.11 -0.74
C ASN A 80 4.18 13.65 -1.83
N TRP A 81 3.32 14.60 -1.49
CA TRP A 81 2.40 15.26 -2.42
C TRP A 81 2.90 16.68 -2.70
N ALA A 82 3.16 17.00 -3.97
CA ALA A 82 3.69 18.31 -4.33
C ALA A 82 2.77 19.48 -3.92
N PRO A 83 1.44 19.45 -4.18
CA PRO A 83 0.58 20.58 -3.89
C PRO A 83 0.04 20.61 -2.45
N ILE A 84 0.44 19.67 -1.60
CA ILE A 84 -0.08 19.51 -0.23
C ILE A 84 1.07 19.30 0.74
N LYS A 85 1.07 20.04 1.85
CA LYS A 85 1.91 19.72 3.01
C LYS A 85 1.08 19.73 4.27
N ALA A 86 1.39 18.83 5.18
CA ALA A 86 0.70 18.79 6.46
C ALA A 86 1.61 18.29 7.59
N ARG A 87 1.36 18.78 8.80
CA ARG A 87 2.08 18.43 10.02
C ARG A 87 1.15 18.49 11.23
N TYR A 88 1.55 17.87 12.33
CA TYR A 88 0.90 18.09 13.62
C TYR A 88 1.71 19.12 14.40
N ALA A 89 1.09 20.27 14.68
CA ALA A 89 1.61 21.31 15.57
C ALA A 89 1.03 21.15 16.99
N GLU A 90 1.45 22.01 17.92
CA GLU A 90 0.94 22.02 19.31
C GLU A 90 -0.59 22.18 19.37
N ASN A 91 -1.16 22.97 18.45
CA ASN A 91 -2.59 23.25 18.38
C ASN A 91 -3.38 22.25 17.51
N GLY A 92 -2.75 21.16 17.07
CA GLY A 92 -3.38 20.13 16.24
C GLY A 92 -2.85 20.05 14.80
N PRO A 93 -3.56 19.34 13.91
CA PRO A 93 -3.13 19.15 12.53
C PRO A 93 -3.23 20.44 11.73
N GLU A 94 -2.14 20.81 11.05
CA GLU A 94 -2.09 21.90 10.08
C GLU A 94 -1.92 21.32 8.68
N LEU A 95 -2.79 21.71 7.75
CA LEU A 95 -2.74 21.28 6.36
C LEU A 95 -2.74 22.51 5.45
N HIS A 96 -1.77 22.56 4.53
CA HIS A 96 -1.65 23.57 3.50
C HIS A 96 -1.80 22.90 2.14
N MET A 97 -2.76 23.37 1.36
CA MET A 97 -3.02 22.88 0.00
C MET A 97 -3.05 24.06 -0.96
N ASN A 98 -2.34 23.93 -2.07
CA ASN A 98 -2.38 24.94 -3.12
C ASN A 98 -3.54 24.68 -4.10
N ALA A 99 -4.67 25.32 -3.83
CA ALA A 99 -5.84 25.35 -4.71
C ALA A 99 -5.75 26.42 -5.82
N GLY A 100 -4.75 27.31 -5.77
CA GLY A 100 -4.57 28.40 -6.72
C GLY A 100 -3.72 28.01 -7.94
N PRO A 101 -3.71 28.87 -8.98
CA PRO A 101 -2.94 28.61 -10.20
C PRO A 101 -1.43 28.87 -10.04
N GLN A 102 -1.02 29.65 -9.04
CA GLN A 102 0.36 30.05 -8.81
C GLN A 102 1.04 29.13 -7.80
N THR A 103 2.37 29.04 -7.84
CA THR A 103 3.13 28.36 -6.78
C THR A 103 3.09 29.20 -5.50
N VAL A 104 2.86 28.56 -4.36
CA VAL A 104 2.81 29.22 -3.03
C VAL A 104 3.82 28.60 -2.08
N ASP A 105 4.26 29.34 -1.07
CA ASP A 105 5.15 28.85 -0.02
C ASP A 105 4.38 28.41 1.21
N ALA A 106 4.68 27.22 1.74
CA ALA A 106 4.13 26.71 2.98
C ALA A 106 5.13 25.79 3.68
N PHE A 107 5.32 25.96 4.99
CA PHE A 107 6.25 25.16 5.79
C PHE A 107 7.68 25.08 5.23
N GLY A 108 8.16 26.17 4.61
CA GLY A 108 9.48 26.21 3.97
C GLY A 108 9.58 25.41 2.66
N ALA A 109 8.45 24.98 2.09
CA ALA A 109 8.38 24.27 0.82
C ALA A 109 7.53 25.05 -0.21
N ARG A 110 7.92 24.93 -1.49
CA ARG A 110 7.16 25.46 -2.62
C ARG A 110 6.09 24.46 -3.05
N LEU A 111 4.84 24.86 -2.98
CA LEU A 111 3.70 24.05 -3.41
C LEU A 111 3.25 24.50 -4.81
N PRO A 112 3.46 23.71 -5.87
CA PRO A 112 2.86 24.01 -7.17
C PRO A 112 1.33 23.86 -7.11
N ALA A 113 0.64 24.36 -8.14
CA ALA A 113 -0.81 24.20 -8.26
C ALA A 113 -1.21 22.71 -8.26
N ALA A 114 -2.35 22.42 -7.62
CA ALA A 114 -3.00 21.13 -7.77
C ALA A 114 -3.32 20.87 -9.26
N SER A 115 -2.95 19.70 -9.76
CA SER A 115 -3.22 19.30 -11.13
C SER A 115 -3.16 17.78 -11.25
N PRO A 116 -3.78 17.19 -12.29
CA PRO A 116 -3.67 15.76 -12.56
C PRO A 116 -2.21 15.27 -12.67
N ARG A 117 -1.29 16.12 -13.14
CA ARG A 117 0.15 15.79 -13.22
C ARG A 117 0.80 15.57 -11.85
N ASN A 118 0.27 16.25 -10.83
CA ASN A 118 0.74 16.15 -9.45
C ASN A 118 -0.12 15.18 -8.61
N GLY A 119 -1.12 14.54 -9.24
CA GLY A 119 -1.99 13.50 -8.67
C GLY A 119 -3.07 14.00 -7.69
N ILE A 120 -3.24 15.32 -7.57
CA ILE A 120 -4.33 15.96 -6.81
C ILE A 120 -5.09 16.88 -7.76
N GLN A 121 -6.40 16.73 -7.85
CA GLN A 121 -7.26 17.49 -8.77
C GLN A 121 -8.61 17.84 -8.13
N PHE A 122 -9.41 18.64 -8.84
CA PHE A 122 -10.75 19.09 -8.41
C PHE A 122 -10.77 19.65 -6.99
N VAL A 123 -9.78 20.49 -6.67
CA VAL A 123 -9.72 21.16 -5.37
C VAL A 123 -10.80 22.23 -5.31
N SER A 124 -11.71 22.12 -4.35
CA SER A 124 -12.68 23.15 -4.03
C SER A 124 -12.66 23.47 -2.54
N LEU A 125 -12.77 24.75 -2.23
CA LEU A 125 -12.84 25.26 -0.87
C LEU A 125 -14.09 26.14 -0.78
N GLU A 126 -14.99 25.82 0.13
CA GLU A 126 -16.14 26.69 0.38
C GLU A 126 -15.66 28.03 0.98
N PRO A 127 -16.35 29.15 0.72
CA PRO A 127 -15.96 30.44 1.27
C PRO A 127 -15.79 30.38 2.79
N ARG A 128 -14.69 30.94 3.29
CA ARG A 128 -14.43 31.00 4.73
C ARG A 128 -15.40 32.01 5.38
N ILE A 129 -16.43 31.50 6.04
CA ILE A 129 -17.28 32.30 6.93
C ILE A 129 -16.70 32.19 8.35
N PRO A 130 -16.34 33.30 9.02
CA PRO A 130 -15.82 33.25 10.39
C PRO A 130 -16.76 32.48 11.34
N GLY A 131 -16.20 31.55 12.12
CA GLY A 131 -16.97 30.70 13.04
C GLY A 131 -17.67 29.50 12.38
N VAL A 132 -17.63 29.37 11.05
CA VAL A 132 -18.23 28.25 10.31
C VAL A 132 -17.13 27.29 9.85
N ARG A 133 -17.39 25.99 9.96
CA ARG A 133 -16.53 24.95 9.43
C ARG A 133 -16.51 25.03 7.90
N THR A 134 -15.35 25.27 7.31
CA THR A 134 -15.16 25.21 5.86
C THR A 134 -14.90 23.77 5.40
N GLU A 135 -15.52 23.36 4.29
CA GLU A 135 -15.24 22.10 3.63
C GLU A 135 -14.18 22.26 2.53
N LEU A 136 -13.18 21.38 2.55
CA LEU A 136 -12.15 21.25 1.49
C LEU A 136 -12.38 19.91 0.79
N LYS A 137 -12.64 19.94 -0.50
CA LYS A 137 -12.77 18.74 -1.35
C LYS A 137 -11.62 18.70 -2.34
N PHE A 138 -11.14 17.50 -2.60
CA PHE A 138 -10.17 17.23 -3.65
C PHE A 138 -10.27 15.75 -4.03
N GLU A 139 -9.79 15.41 -5.21
CA GLU A 139 -9.63 14.04 -5.65
C GLU A 139 -8.14 13.68 -5.71
N GLN A 140 -7.82 12.51 -5.18
CA GLN A 140 -6.52 11.89 -5.31
C GLN A 140 -6.65 10.70 -6.25
N GLU A 141 -5.80 10.66 -7.28
CA GLU A 141 -5.74 9.47 -8.12
C GLU A 141 -4.95 8.35 -7.44
N PHE A 142 -5.50 7.14 -7.48
CA PHE A 142 -4.95 5.97 -6.83
C PHE A 142 -4.34 4.99 -7.86
N GLY A 143 -3.17 4.45 -7.57
CA GLY A 143 -2.62 3.31 -8.33
C GLY A 143 -1.75 3.64 -9.55
N ARG A 144 -1.56 4.91 -9.90
CA ARG A 144 -0.63 5.32 -10.99
C ARG A 144 0.85 5.18 -10.69
N GLY A 145 1.24 4.83 -9.46
CA GLY A 145 2.65 4.65 -9.12
C GLY A 145 3.22 3.34 -9.70
N PRO A 146 4.36 3.35 -10.42
CA PRO A 146 4.96 2.13 -11.00
C PRO A 146 5.34 1.05 -9.99
N LYS A 147 5.48 1.44 -8.72
CA LYS A 147 5.81 0.55 -7.61
C LYS A 147 4.61 0.23 -6.72
N PHE A 148 3.45 0.81 -7.00
CA PHE A 148 2.30 0.65 -6.12
C PHE A 148 1.76 -0.78 -6.12
N SER A 149 1.53 -1.35 -7.31
CA SER A 149 1.13 -2.75 -7.43
C SER A 149 2.17 -3.69 -6.78
N ARG A 150 3.47 -3.43 -6.96
CA ARG A 150 4.55 -4.18 -6.29
C ARG A 150 4.45 -4.11 -4.77
N ALA A 151 4.05 -2.97 -4.23
CA ALA A 151 3.91 -2.79 -2.80
C ALA A 151 2.69 -3.51 -2.23
N LEU A 152 1.58 -3.51 -2.94
CA LEU A 152 0.42 -4.34 -2.57
C LEU A 152 0.77 -5.83 -2.63
N HIS A 153 1.53 -6.28 -3.63
CA HIS A 153 2.02 -7.66 -3.69
C HIS A 153 3.02 -7.99 -2.58
N LYS A 154 3.83 -7.02 -2.13
CA LYS A 154 4.68 -7.18 -0.95
C LYS A 154 3.84 -7.46 0.30
N VAL A 155 2.79 -6.67 0.51
CA VAL A 155 1.84 -6.87 1.63
C VAL A 155 1.15 -8.22 1.52
N ALA A 156 0.61 -8.57 0.34
CA ALA A 156 -0.05 -9.86 0.11
C ALA A 156 0.86 -11.05 0.41
N PHE A 157 2.09 -11.02 -0.11
CA PHE A 157 3.05 -12.10 0.09
C PHE A 157 3.56 -12.17 1.53
N GLY A 158 3.74 -11.03 2.20
CA GLY A 158 4.02 -11.00 3.63
C GLY A 158 2.88 -11.57 4.47
N ALA A 159 1.63 -11.26 4.13
CA ALA A 159 0.45 -11.80 4.79
C ALA A 159 0.33 -13.32 4.58
N LEU A 160 0.64 -13.83 3.38
CA LEU A 160 0.75 -15.27 3.12
C LEU A 160 1.76 -15.92 4.08
N ALA A 161 2.98 -15.37 4.16
CA ALA A 161 4.02 -15.91 5.05
C ALA A 161 3.61 -15.87 6.53
N TYR A 162 2.84 -14.85 6.94
CA TYR A 162 2.33 -14.72 8.30
C TYR A 162 1.24 -15.75 8.64
N PHE A 163 0.25 -15.92 7.76
CA PHE A 163 -0.89 -16.80 8.04
C PHE A 163 -0.60 -18.28 7.77
N VAL A 164 0.19 -18.58 6.73
CA VAL A 164 0.45 -19.96 6.29
C VAL A 164 1.82 -20.45 6.74
N GLY A 165 2.78 -19.54 6.92
CA GLY A 165 4.12 -19.83 7.39
C GLY A 165 5.21 -19.55 6.35
N ALA A 166 6.40 -19.23 6.85
CA ALA A 166 7.56 -18.92 6.03
C ALA A 166 8.06 -20.09 5.17
N GLU A 167 7.84 -21.33 5.63
CA GLU A 167 8.19 -22.53 4.85
C GLU A 167 7.44 -22.58 3.52
N GLU A 168 6.12 -22.39 3.56
CA GLU A 168 5.30 -22.34 2.37
C GLU A 168 5.72 -21.17 1.46
N ALA A 169 5.91 -19.98 2.04
CA ALA A 169 6.34 -18.81 1.29
C ALA A 169 7.70 -19.02 0.57
N ARG A 170 8.59 -19.91 1.06
CA ARG A 170 9.86 -20.22 0.38
C ARG A 170 9.70 -21.07 -0.88
N SER A 171 8.56 -21.72 -1.09
CA SER A 171 8.33 -22.59 -2.24
C SER A 171 8.60 -21.86 -3.57
N HIS A 172 9.28 -22.54 -4.50
CA HIS A 172 9.70 -21.98 -5.80
C HIS A 172 8.52 -21.51 -6.66
N ARG A 173 7.31 -22.02 -6.41
CA ARG A 173 6.08 -21.58 -7.05
C ARG A 173 5.78 -20.07 -6.88
N PHE A 174 6.38 -19.44 -5.86
CA PHE A 174 6.28 -18.01 -5.61
C PHE A 174 7.46 -17.18 -6.18
N ASP A 175 8.38 -17.79 -6.92
CA ASP A 175 9.46 -17.04 -7.58
C ASP A 175 8.97 -15.92 -8.49
N PRO A 176 7.88 -16.08 -9.29
CA PRO A 176 7.35 -15.00 -10.10
C PRO A 176 6.93 -13.77 -9.28
N VAL A 177 6.20 -13.96 -8.17
CA VAL A 177 5.78 -12.84 -7.32
C VAL A 177 6.96 -12.22 -6.57
N ARG A 178 7.94 -13.03 -6.11
CA ARG A 178 9.19 -12.51 -5.55
C ARG A 178 9.93 -11.62 -6.53
N ASP A 179 10.06 -12.06 -7.78
CA ASP A 179 10.76 -11.35 -8.83
C ASP A 179 10.03 -10.03 -9.20
N PHE A 180 8.70 -10.07 -9.24
CA PHE A 180 7.88 -8.89 -9.40
C PHE A 180 8.06 -7.88 -8.28
N VAL A 181 7.96 -8.31 -7.02
CA VAL A 181 8.13 -7.41 -5.87
C VAL A 181 9.54 -6.82 -5.82
N ARG A 182 10.58 -7.63 -6.04
CA ARG A 182 11.99 -7.20 -5.90
C ARG A 182 12.54 -6.42 -7.09
N ASN A 183 12.16 -6.82 -8.30
CA ASN A 183 12.77 -6.37 -9.54
C ASN A 183 11.76 -5.72 -10.50
N GLY A 184 10.46 -5.83 -10.23
CA GLY A 184 9.41 -5.32 -11.12
C GLY A 184 9.23 -6.16 -12.39
N ARG A 185 9.74 -7.40 -12.41
CA ARG A 185 9.62 -8.32 -13.55
C ARG A 185 8.37 -9.17 -13.41
N GLY A 186 7.60 -9.28 -14.49
CA GLY A 186 6.27 -9.94 -14.49
C GLY A 186 5.12 -8.93 -14.56
N GLN A 187 3.91 -9.44 -14.76
CA GLN A 187 2.71 -8.62 -14.89
C GLN A 187 1.62 -9.13 -13.96
N PHE A 188 1.33 -8.36 -12.91
CA PHE A 188 0.28 -8.68 -11.96
C PHE A 188 -0.72 -7.54 -11.87
N ASN A 189 -1.99 -7.88 -12.10
CA ASN A 189 -3.14 -7.06 -11.81
C ASN A 189 -3.43 -7.03 -10.32
N VAL A 190 -4.06 -5.95 -9.89
CA VAL A 190 -4.67 -5.83 -8.58
C VAL A 190 -6.12 -5.43 -8.80
N MET A 191 -7.05 -6.14 -8.19
CA MET A 191 -8.42 -5.68 -8.10
C MET A 191 -8.56 -4.84 -6.83
N MET A 192 -9.13 -3.65 -6.99
CA MET A 192 -9.47 -2.77 -5.89
C MET A 192 -10.99 -2.70 -5.79
N THR A 193 -11.51 -2.83 -4.57
CA THR A 193 -12.91 -2.55 -4.26
C THR A 193 -12.95 -1.49 -3.17
N CYS A 194 -13.92 -0.58 -3.24
CA CYS A 194 -14.08 0.45 -2.21
C CYS A 194 -15.16 0.01 -1.22
N ALA A 195 -14.82 -0.03 0.07
CA ALA A 195 -15.84 -0.11 1.10
C ALA A 195 -16.65 1.20 1.13
N GLN A 196 -17.91 1.12 1.56
CA GLN A 196 -18.77 2.30 1.69
C GLN A 196 -18.34 3.24 2.84
N GLN A 197 -17.44 2.80 3.73
CA GLN A 197 -16.96 3.58 4.86
C GLN A 197 -15.45 3.39 5.06
N LEU A 198 -14.75 4.50 5.35
CA LEU A 198 -13.37 4.45 5.82
C LEU A 198 -13.32 3.66 7.14
N GLY A 199 -12.44 2.67 7.21
CA GLY A 199 -12.30 1.77 8.35
C GLY A 199 -10.85 1.57 8.77
N GLY A 200 -10.61 0.61 9.67
CA GLY A 200 -9.26 0.17 10.02
C GLY A 200 -8.59 -0.66 8.92
N HIS A 201 -7.51 -1.34 9.28
CA HIS A 201 -6.93 -2.38 8.43
C HIS A 201 -7.63 -3.71 8.68
N ARG A 202 -7.80 -4.52 7.63
CA ARG A 202 -8.25 -5.90 7.73
C ARG A 202 -7.33 -6.79 6.90
N PHE A 203 -6.87 -7.90 7.45
CA PHE A 203 -6.05 -8.87 6.73
C PHE A 203 -6.67 -10.24 6.89
N ASN A 204 -7.07 -10.86 5.78
CA ASN A 204 -7.69 -12.16 5.79
C ASN A 204 -6.63 -13.24 5.51
N PRO A 205 -6.79 -14.46 6.06
CA PRO A 205 -6.01 -15.61 5.61
C PRO A 205 -6.15 -15.81 4.09
N PRO A 206 -5.08 -16.26 3.39
CA PRO A 206 -5.14 -16.54 1.96
C PRO A 206 -6.19 -17.59 1.61
N VAL A 207 -6.90 -17.39 0.51
CA VAL A 207 -7.96 -18.28 0.02
C VAL A 207 -7.45 -19.10 -1.17
N TYR A 208 -7.61 -20.42 -1.10
CA TYR A 208 -7.31 -21.32 -2.20
C TYR A 208 -8.60 -21.70 -2.91
N LEU A 209 -8.73 -21.33 -4.18
CA LEU A 209 -9.85 -21.78 -5.00
C LEU A 209 -9.66 -23.25 -5.41
N PRO A 210 -10.73 -24.01 -5.64
CA PRO A 210 -10.63 -25.37 -6.16
C PRO A 210 -9.75 -25.42 -7.42
N GLU A 211 -8.92 -26.46 -7.52
CA GLU A 211 -8.01 -26.70 -8.66
C GLU A 211 -6.89 -25.66 -8.84
N ARG A 212 -6.73 -24.70 -7.91
CA ARG A 212 -5.63 -23.74 -7.92
C ARG A 212 -4.53 -24.13 -6.95
N THR A 213 -3.30 -23.94 -7.37
CA THR A 213 -2.13 -24.23 -6.54
C THR A 213 -1.74 -23.02 -5.70
N LEU A 214 -1.96 -21.79 -6.19
CA LEU A 214 -1.60 -20.55 -5.51
C LEU A 214 -2.83 -19.81 -5.00
N PRO A 215 -2.72 -19.11 -3.85
CA PRO A 215 -3.86 -18.48 -3.23
C PRO A 215 -4.12 -17.07 -3.78
N ILE A 216 -5.36 -16.64 -3.55
CA ILE A 216 -5.74 -15.23 -3.59
C ILE A 216 -5.62 -14.66 -2.18
N VAL A 217 -5.04 -13.47 -2.07
CA VAL A 217 -4.94 -12.73 -0.82
C VAL A 217 -5.83 -11.50 -0.88
N GLU A 218 -6.65 -11.33 0.15
CA GLU A 218 -7.51 -10.16 0.34
C GLU A 218 -7.09 -9.40 1.59
N PHE A 219 -7.02 -8.07 1.48
CA PHE A 219 -6.84 -7.20 2.64
C PHE A 219 -7.43 -5.81 2.39
N GLU A 220 -7.64 -5.08 3.47
CA GLU A 220 -8.08 -3.69 3.47
C GLU A 220 -7.05 -2.79 4.16
N ILE A 221 -6.79 -1.64 3.53
CA ILE A 221 -6.02 -0.56 4.13
C ILE A 221 -6.91 0.68 4.17
N PHE A 222 -7.24 1.13 5.38
CA PHE A 222 -8.15 2.25 5.62
C PHE A 222 -9.50 2.14 4.89
N GLY A 223 -10.08 0.93 4.85
CA GLY A 223 -11.34 0.66 4.13
C GLY A 223 -11.22 0.54 2.60
N VAL A 224 -10.02 0.68 2.02
CA VAL A 224 -9.80 0.33 0.61
C VAL A 224 -9.37 -1.12 0.54
N ALA A 225 -10.19 -1.95 -0.10
CA ALA A 225 -9.98 -3.39 -0.21
C ALA A 225 -9.21 -3.73 -1.49
N PHE A 226 -8.30 -4.70 -1.36
CA PHE A 226 -7.49 -5.21 -2.46
C PHE A 226 -7.59 -6.72 -2.50
N LEU A 227 -7.71 -7.23 -3.73
CA LEU A 227 -7.67 -8.64 -4.02
C LEU A 227 -6.52 -8.92 -5.01
N LEU A 228 -5.62 -9.80 -4.60
CA LEU A 228 -4.40 -10.12 -5.35
C LEU A 228 -4.29 -11.63 -5.52
N ASP A 229 -4.20 -12.08 -6.77
CA ASP A 229 -3.86 -13.46 -7.10
C ASP A 229 -2.33 -13.56 -7.25
N LEU A 230 -1.72 -14.45 -6.44
CA LEU A 230 -0.27 -14.64 -6.41
C LEU A 230 0.23 -15.54 -7.55
N ASP A 231 -0.67 -16.14 -8.33
CA ASP A 231 -0.34 -16.83 -9.57
C ASP A 231 0.01 -15.85 -10.69
N VAL A 232 1.01 -16.19 -11.51
CA VAL A 232 1.39 -15.39 -12.68
C VAL A 232 0.28 -15.36 -13.74
N GLU A 233 -0.54 -16.41 -13.83
CA GLU A 233 -1.66 -16.47 -14.76
C GLU A 233 -2.88 -15.67 -14.28
N GLN A 234 -2.96 -15.39 -12.97
CA GLN A 234 -4.04 -14.66 -12.31
C GLN A 234 -5.46 -15.14 -12.66
N LYS A 235 -5.63 -16.45 -12.92
CA LYS A 235 -6.92 -17.02 -13.32
C LYS A 235 -7.97 -16.90 -12.21
N GLY A 236 -7.57 -16.92 -10.94
CA GLY A 236 -8.48 -16.72 -9.81
C GLY A 236 -9.03 -15.29 -9.78
N LEU A 237 -8.17 -14.29 -10.00
CA LEU A 237 -8.60 -12.89 -10.11
C LEU A 237 -9.59 -12.69 -11.28
N MET A 238 -9.34 -13.37 -12.40
CA MET A 238 -10.22 -13.33 -13.58
C MET A 238 -11.58 -13.96 -13.29
N GLN A 239 -11.62 -15.10 -12.59
CA GLN A 239 -12.88 -15.72 -12.14
C GLN A 239 -13.70 -14.76 -11.26
N VAL A 240 -13.05 -14.09 -10.30
CA VAL A 240 -13.73 -13.10 -9.43
C VAL A 240 -14.26 -11.93 -10.26
N ARG A 241 -13.47 -11.42 -11.20
CA ARG A 241 -13.89 -10.33 -12.09
C ARG A 241 -15.12 -10.75 -12.92
N ASP A 242 -15.08 -11.92 -13.52
CA ASP A 242 -16.17 -12.40 -14.38
C ASP A 242 -17.45 -12.65 -13.54
N ALA A 243 -17.30 -13.12 -12.30
CA ALA A 243 -18.41 -13.20 -11.35
C ALA A 243 -18.98 -11.82 -11.00
N LEU A 244 -18.15 -10.82 -10.72
CA LEU A 244 -18.61 -9.44 -10.44
C LEU A 244 -19.36 -8.85 -11.64
N ILE A 245 -18.87 -9.07 -12.86
CA ILE A 245 -19.55 -8.65 -14.09
C ILE A 245 -20.91 -9.35 -14.23
N ALA A 246 -20.96 -10.67 -14.04
CA ALA A 246 -22.20 -11.44 -14.15
C ALA A 246 -23.28 -10.98 -13.15
N HIS A 247 -22.87 -10.52 -11.96
CA HIS A 247 -23.77 -10.00 -10.94
C HIS A 247 -24.04 -8.49 -11.05
N SER A 248 -23.56 -7.83 -12.11
CA SER A 248 -23.66 -6.36 -12.28
C SER A 248 -23.15 -5.58 -11.06
N ALA A 249 -22.14 -6.12 -10.37
CA ALA A 249 -21.55 -5.47 -9.21
C ALA A 249 -20.83 -4.18 -9.64
N SER A 250 -21.00 -3.12 -8.86
CA SER A 250 -20.33 -1.83 -9.02
C SER A 250 -19.25 -1.64 -7.94
N ASN A 251 -18.51 -0.52 -7.97
CA ASN A 251 -17.50 -0.15 -6.97
C ASN A 251 -16.25 -1.03 -6.91
N TRP A 252 -15.87 -1.61 -8.05
CA TRP A 252 -14.60 -2.31 -8.23
C TRP A 252 -13.88 -1.80 -9.48
N THR A 253 -12.57 -1.97 -9.50
CA THR A 253 -11.74 -1.70 -10.69
C THR A 253 -10.48 -2.56 -10.68
N ILE A 254 -9.89 -2.77 -11.84
CA ILE A 254 -8.52 -3.29 -11.94
C ILE A 254 -7.58 -2.09 -12.01
N LEU A 255 -6.63 -2.02 -11.07
CA LEU A 255 -5.67 -0.93 -11.05
C LEU A 255 -4.84 -0.91 -12.35
N PRO A 256 -4.52 0.30 -12.87
CA PRO A 256 -3.79 0.41 -14.13
C PRO A 256 -2.41 -0.23 -14.02
N ARG A 257 -2.06 -1.02 -15.04
CA ARG A 257 -0.70 -1.55 -15.17
C ARG A 257 0.24 -0.40 -15.51
N THR A 258 1.14 -0.10 -14.60
CA THR A 258 2.21 0.85 -14.87
C THR A 258 3.40 0.10 -15.45
N VAL A 259 3.68 0.35 -16.73
CA VAL A 259 4.90 -0.14 -17.35
C VAL A 259 6.06 0.68 -16.79
N SER A 260 6.95 0.02 -16.05
CA SER A 260 8.23 0.66 -15.70
C SER A 260 9.01 0.82 -17.01
N LYS A 261 9.21 2.08 -17.43
CA LYS A 261 10.12 2.39 -18.53
C LYS A 261 11.56 2.03 -18.16
#